data_AF-A0A9P1R3R1-F1
#
_entry.id   AF-A0A9P1R3R1-F1
#
_cell.length_a   1.000
_cell.length_b   1.000
_cell.length_c   1.000
_cell.angle_alpha   90.00
_cell.angle_beta   90.00
_cell.angle_gamma   90.00
#
_symmetry.space_group_name_H-M   'P 1'
#
loop_
_entity.id
_entity.type
_entity.pdbx_description
1 polymer ?
#
loop_
_entity_poly.entity_id
_entity_poly.type
_entity_poly.pdbx_seq_one_letter_code
_entity_poly.pdbx_strand_id
1 'polypeptide(L)'
;MTLSDGNIGGGELPTSFENLSLDARIAGESLELGGGWRSGRYGQGSLSGNLSWGEALNVALNIRGNRLPVVVDPYAQLEVEPDLKIGMAGQELAISGKVLVPRGDITIRQLPPSTVKVSDDAVIVGSEQPEQQPLKMKMDIDVEVGQDKLAFSGFGLSAELAGHLHIGDNLDTRGELNLNKGRYRAYGQRLTIRRARLFFAGPIDQPYLDIEAIRRVDDVVAGLRLTGSAEQPTSAVFSEPAMSQEQALSYLVLGRPMSTGEDSNMLGEAALALGLAGSAPLTGEIAKQLGIQDFQLDTEGTGNSTSVVASGNITDKLSLRYGVGVFEPANTIALRYQLTKRLYLEAASGLASSLDLFFKRDF
;
A
#
# COMPACT_ATOMS: atom_id res chain seq x y z
N MET A 1 -11.67 23.66 39.76
CA MET A 1 -12.81 22.89 39.26
C MET A 1 -12.38 21.43 39.16
N THR A 2 -13.25 20.51 39.56
CA THR A 2 -12.97 19.07 39.56
C THR A 2 -14.11 18.40 38.79
N LEU A 3 -13.78 17.73 37.69
CA LEU A 3 -14.70 16.87 36.94
C LEU A 3 -14.39 15.44 37.37
N SER A 4 -15.39 14.69 37.83
CA SER A 4 -15.25 13.28 38.20
C SER A 4 -16.31 12.45 37.50
N ASP A 5 -16.01 11.17 37.29
CA ASP A 5 -16.90 10.18 36.66
C ASP A 5 -17.34 10.54 35.23
N GLY A 6 -16.53 11.31 34.50
CA GLY A 6 -16.79 11.61 33.11
C GLY A 6 -16.67 10.36 32.24
N ASN A 7 -17.61 10.18 31.30
CA ASN A 7 -17.54 9.15 30.27
C ASN A 7 -17.59 9.82 28.89
N ILE A 8 -16.55 9.64 28.10
CA ILE A 8 -16.47 10.13 26.72
C ILE A 8 -16.23 8.92 25.82
N GLY A 9 -17.19 8.61 24.97
CA GLY A 9 -17.11 7.52 24.01
C GLY A 9 -18.12 7.71 22.90
N GLY A 10 -17.86 7.12 21.73
CA GLY A 10 -18.72 7.22 20.56
C GLY A 10 -18.12 6.47 19.38
N GLY A 11 -18.93 6.20 18.35
CA GLY A 11 -18.51 5.39 17.20
C GLY A 11 -17.40 6.02 16.33
N GLU A 12 -17.11 7.31 16.50
CA GLU A 12 -16.05 8.00 15.75
C GLU A 12 -14.74 8.17 16.54
N LEU A 13 -14.74 7.87 17.86
CA LEU A 13 -13.54 8.00 18.67
C LEU A 13 -12.78 6.68 18.69
N PRO A 14 -11.46 6.69 18.42
CA PRO A 14 -10.70 5.45 18.38
C PRO A 14 -10.46 4.87 19.78
N THR A 15 -10.72 5.60 20.86
CA THR A 15 -10.60 5.12 22.24
C THR A 15 -11.71 5.68 23.12
N SER A 16 -12.14 4.90 24.13
CA SER A 16 -13.10 5.34 25.14
C SER A 16 -12.39 5.89 26.37
N PHE A 17 -12.94 6.94 26.95
CA PHE A 17 -12.48 7.55 28.21
C PHE A 17 -13.54 7.29 29.28
N GLU A 18 -13.28 6.31 30.13
CA GLU A 18 -14.12 5.91 31.24
C GLU A 18 -13.53 6.45 32.56
N ASN A 19 -14.37 6.75 33.54
CA ASN A 19 -13.94 7.23 34.86
C ASN A 19 -12.95 8.42 34.76
N LEU A 20 -13.22 9.34 33.85
CA LEU A 20 -12.41 10.53 33.66
C LEU A 20 -12.48 11.40 34.92
N SER A 21 -11.31 11.62 35.53
CA SER A 21 -11.10 12.54 36.64
C SER A 21 -10.17 13.64 36.17
N LEU A 22 -10.65 14.89 36.14
CA LEU A 22 -9.89 16.06 35.72
C LEU A 22 -9.96 17.15 36.79
N ASP A 23 -8.79 17.55 37.27
CA ASP A 23 -8.56 18.70 38.13
C ASP A 23 -8.07 19.87 37.28
N ALA A 24 -8.84 20.95 37.29
CA ALA A 24 -8.57 22.18 36.56
C ALA A 24 -8.42 23.34 37.55
N ARG A 25 -7.23 23.94 37.63
CA ARG A 25 -6.96 25.13 38.45
C ARG A 25 -6.73 26.32 37.55
N ILE A 26 -7.67 27.26 37.55
CA ILE A 26 -7.56 28.51 36.80
C ILE A 26 -6.98 29.59 37.72
N ALA A 27 -5.94 30.29 37.25
CA ALA A 27 -5.33 31.42 37.92
C ALA A 27 -5.08 32.54 36.90
N GLY A 28 -5.95 33.56 36.92
CA GLY A 28 -5.92 34.66 35.94
C GLY A 28 -6.15 34.14 34.51
N GLU A 29 -5.16 34.34 33.65
CA GLU A 29 -5.17 33.93 32.22
C GLU A 29 -4.41 32.62 31.99
N SER A 30 -4.32 31.78 33.03
CA SER A 30 -3.69 30.48 32.99
C SER A 30 -4.58 29.39 33.58
N LEU A 31 -4.44 28.18 33.06
CA LEU A 31 -5.12 26.97 33.49
C LEU A 31 -4.10 25.86 33.67
N GLU A 32 -4.03 25.29 34.86
CA GLU A 32 -3.32 24.05 35.15
C GLU A 32 -4.33 22.90 35.09
N LEU A 33 -4.01 21.87 34.30
CA LEU A 33 -4.80 20.66 34.13
C LEU A 33 -4.01 19.47 34.66
N GLY A 34 -4.68 18.61 35.41
CA GLY A 34 -4.18 17.31 35.81
C GLY A 34 -5.31 16.32 35.88
N GLY A 35 -5.08 15.07 35.51
CA GLY A 35 -6.14 14.08 35.59
C GLY A 35 -5.76 12.73 35.03
N GLY A 36 -6.69 11.81 35.13
CA GLY A 36 -6.55 10.47 34.60
C GLY A 36 -7.86 9.90 34.14
N TRP A 37 -7.78 8.87 33.30
CA TRP A 37 -8.91 8.13 32.79
C TRP A 37 -8.58 6.65 32.74
N ARG A 38 -9.62 5.83 32.63
CA ARG A 38 -9.55 4.43 32.28
C ARG A 38 -10.06 4.24 30.87
N SER A 39 -9.62 3.18 30.20
CA SER A 39 -10.08 2.84 28.86
C SER A 39 -10.18 1.33 28.72
N GLY A 40 -11.40 0.82 28.60
CA GLY A 40 -11.68 -0.61 28.59
C GLY A 40 -11.21 -1.30 29.88
N ARG A 41 -10.88 -2.60 29.77
CA ARG A 41 -10.63 -3.44 30.95
C ARG A 41 -9.31 -3.12 31.66
N TYR A 42 -8.26 -2.81 30.90
CA TYR A 42 -6.89 -2.70 31.42
C TYR A 42 -6.24 -1.33 31.16
N GLY A 43 -6.80 -0.53 30.24
CA GLY A 43 -6.20 0.73 29.84
C GLY A 43 -6.35 1.80 30.91
N GLN A 44 -5.28 2.56 31.11
CA GLN A 44 -5.26 3.74 31.97
C GLN A 44 -4.42 4.83 31.34
N GLY A 45 -4.81 6.08 31.54
CA GLY A 45 -4.04 7.21 31.08
C GLY A 45 -4.06 8.37 32.06
N SER A 46 -3.09 9.25 31.90
CA SER A 46 -2.94 10.49 32.65
C SER A 46 -2.66 11.64 31.70
N LEU A 47 -3.29 12.77 31.98
CA LEU A 47 -3.09 14.04 31.28
C LEU A 47 -2.62 15.06 32.31
N SER A 48 -1.56 15.78 32.01
CA SER A 48 -1.14 16.93 32.82
C SER A 48 -0.61 18.04 31.94
N GLY A 49 -0.77 19.28 32.37
CA GLY A 49 -0.25 20.39 31.60
C GLY A 49 -0.78 21.75 32.01
N ASN A 50 -0.37 22.75 31.25
CA ASN A 50 -0.74 24.13 31.47
C ASN A 50 -1.14 24.78 30.14
N LEU A 51 -2.12 25.68 30.24
CA LEU A 51 -2.55 26.54 29.16
C LEU A 51 -2.47 27.98 29.63
N SER A 52 -2.07 28.89 28.76
CA SER A 52 -2.18 30.33 28.99
C SER A 52 -2.73 31.03 27.75
N TRP A 53 -3.51 32.09 27.94
CA TRP A 53 -4.19 32.80 26.85
C TRP A 53 -4.14 34.32 26.95
N GLY A 54 -3.23 34.87 27.77
CA GLY A 54 -3.11 36.32 27.98
C GLY A 54 -2.65 37.08 26.74
N GLU A 55 -1.39 36.93 26.34
CA GLU A 55 -0.85 37.56 25.13
C GLU A 55 -1.06 36.69 23.89
N ALA A 56 -0.86 35.39 24.03
CA ALA A 56 -1.03 34.39 22.99
C ALA A 56 -1.45 33.06 23.62
N LEU A 57 -2.17 32.23 22.84
CA LEU A 57 -2.51 30.88 23.25
C LEU A 57 -1.22 30.05 23.30
N ASN A 58 -0.86 29.62 24.51
CA ASN A 58 0.19 28.65 24.74
C ASN A 58 -0.40 27.43 25.43
N VAL A 59 -0.07 26.25 24.93
CA VAL A 59 -0.52 24.96 25.46
C VAL A 59 0.71 24.09 25.66
N ALA A 60 0.82 23.44 26.81
CA ALA A 60 1.81 22.40 27.05
C ALA A 60 1.14 21.27 27.82
N LEU A 61 0.86 20.17 27.13
CA LEU A 61 0.21 18.98 27.66
C LEU A 61 1.17 17.80 27.59
N ASN A 62 1.13 16.95 28.61
CA ASN A 62 1.78 15.66 28.67
C ASN A 62 0.68 14.60 28.78
N ILE A 63 0.74 13.62 27.89
CA ILE A 63 -0.19 12.51 27.81
C ILE A 63 0.62 11.25 28.03
N ARG A 64 0.26 10.48 29.06
CA ARG A 64 0.78 9.12 29.23
C ARG A 64 -0.36 8.13 29.25
N GLY A 65 -0.16 7.00 28.59
CA GLY A 65 -1.12 5.90 28.57
C GLY A 65 -0.41 4.57 28.72
N ASN A 66 -1.08 3.63 29.36
CA ASN A 66 -0.65 2.26 29.49
C ASN A 66 -1.80 1.36 29.04
N ARG A 67 -1.49 0.43 28.13
CA ARG A 67 -2.42 -0.56 27.56
C ARG A 67 -3.75 0.03 27.08
N LEU A 68 -3.71 1.18 26.42
CA LEU A 68 -4.90 1.85 25.91
C LEU A 68 -5.44 1.09 24.69
N PRO A 69 -6.70 0.63 24.70
CA PRO A 69 -7.33 0.08 23.50
C PRO A 69 -7.59 1.20 22.50
N VAL A 70 -7.09 1.00 21.27
CA VAL A 70 -7.29 1.89 20.12
C VAL A 70 -7.95 1.08 19.01
N VAL A 71 -9.18 1.43 18.65
CA VAL A 71 -9.97 0.79 17.61
C VAL A 71 -10.09 1.75 16.44
N VAL A 72 -9.60 1.33 15.26
CA VAL A 72 -9.72 2.08 14.02
C VAL A 72 -10.58 1.24 13.08
N ASP A 73 -11.90 1.36 13.22
CA ASP A 73 -12.82 0.56 12.42
C ASP A 73 -12.79 0.95 10.93
N PRO A 74 -12.90 -0.02 10.00
CA PRO A 74 -12.94 -1.48 10.19
C PRO A 74 -11.55 -2.16 10.15
N TYR A 75 -10.47 -1.41 10.32
CA TYR A 75 -9.10 -1.83 9.95
C TYR A 75 -8.25 -2.38 11.08
N ALA A 76 -8.34 -1.86 12.30
CA ALA A 76 -7.38 -2.20 13.35
C ALA A 76 -7.96 -2.18 14.76
N GLN A 77 -7.45 -3.07 15.61
CA GLN A 77 -7.64 -3.06 17.06
C GLN A 77 -6.26 -3.20 17.71
N LEU A 78 -5.82 -2.17 18.41
CA LEU A 78 -4.45 -2.02 18.90
C LEU A 78 -4.44 -1.78 20.41
N GLU A 79 -3.40 -2.25 21.08
CA GLU A 79 -3.05 -1.83 22.44
C GLU A 79 -1.87 -0.85 22.31
N VAL A 80 -2.04 0.38 22.79
CA VAL A 80 -1.07 1.47 22.60
C VAL A 80 -0.65 2.07 23.94
N GLU A 81 0.63 2.39 24.06
CA GLU A 81 1.23 3.05 25.23
C GLU A 81 1.92 4.35 24.79
N PRO A 82 1.21 5.49 24.78
CA PRO A 82 1.79 6.78 24.44
C PRO A 82 2.50 7.41 25.66
N ASP A 83 3.62 8.08 25.43
CA ASP A 83 4.21 9.13 26.28
C ASP A 83 4.51 10.33 25.36
N LEU A 84 3.54 11.24 25.27
CA LEU A 84 3.50 12.32 24.31
C LEU A 84 3.48 13.68 25.00
N LYS A 85 4.16 14.64 24.38
CA LYS A 85 4.14 16.05 24.72
C LYS A 85 3.49 16.80 23.58
N ILE A 86 2.46 17.57 23.89
CA ILE A 86 1.75 18.41 22.92
C ILE A 86 1.93 19.86 23.33
N GLY A 87 2.62 20.61 22.49
CA GLY A 87 2.84 22.03 22.62
C GLY A 87 2.01 22.81 21.60
N MET A 88 1.53 23.98 21.96
CA MET A 88 1.04 24.97 20.99
C MET A 88 1.57 26.33 21.38
N ALA A 89 2.11 27.08 20.42
CA ALA A 89 2.51 28.48 20.59
C ALA A 89 1.95 29.29 19.42
N GLY A 90 0.89 30.05 19.67
CA GLY A 90 0.17 30.77 18.61
C GLY A 90 -0.52 29.79 17.64
N GLN A 91 -0.01 29.66 16.41
CA GLN A 91 -0.55 28.78 15.37
C GLN A 91 0.33 27.56 15.07
N GLU A 92 1.41 27.36 15.82
CA GLU A 92 2.32 26.23 15.66
C GLU A 92 1.99 25.15 16.69
N LEU A 93 1.53 23.99 16.22
CA LEU A 93 1.30 22.79 17.03
C LEU A 93 2.57 21.93 16.98
N ALA A 94 3.07 21.50 18.12
CA ALA A 94 4.21 20.59 18.23
C ALA A 94 3.79 19.33 18.98
N ILE A 95 4.09 18.15 18.42
CA ILE A 95 3.84 16.87 19.05
C ILE A 95 5.14 16.10 19.08
N SER A 96 5.59 15.69 20.27
CA SER A 96 6.79 14.88 20.40
C SER A 96 6.66 13.79 21.45
N GLY A 97 7.46 12.73 21.34
CA GLY A 97 7.53 11.68 22.34
C GLY A 97 7.58 10.28 21.76
N LYS A 98 7.12 9.30 22.54
CA LYS A 98 7.21 7.88 22.20
C LYS A 98 5.84 7.23 22.22
N VAL A 99 5.60 6.33 21.27
CA VAL A 99 4.40 5.50 21.19
C VAL A 99 4.80 4.04 21.06
N LEU A 100 4.38 3.20 22.00
CA LEU A 100 4.54 1.76 21.88
C LEU A 100 3.25 1.15 21.38
N VAL A 101 3.36 0.23 20.43
CA VAL A 101 2.26 -0.61 19.95
C VAL A 101 2.67 -2.07 20.18
N PRO A 102 2.65 -2.55 21.44
CA PRO A 102 3.13 -3.89 21.78
C PRO A 102 2.35 -4.99 21.06
N ARG A 103 1.02 -4.84 20.94
CA ARG A 103 0.13 -5.87 20.38
C ARG A 103 -1.09 -5.29 19.69
N GLY A 104 -1.72 -6.12 18.88
CA GLY A 104 -2.97 -5.79 18.19
C GLY A 104 -3.19 -6.64 16.96
N ASP A 105 -4.28 -6.36 16.26
CA ASP A 105 -4.68 -7.00 15.03
C ASP A 105 -5.02 -5.93 14.00
N ILE A 106 -4.36 -5.99 12.84
CA ILE A 106 -4.61 -5.12 11.67
C ILE A 106 -5.19 -6.01 10.57
N THR A 107 -6.40 -5.71 10.12
CA THR A 107 -7.10 -6.46 9.07
C THR A 107 -7.59 -5.53 7.97
N ILE A 108 -6.99 -5.64 6.77
CA ILE A 108 -7.39 -4.87 5.60
C ILE A 108 -8.12 -5.78 4.62
N ARG A 109 -9.44 -5.62 4.50
CA ARG A 109 -10.28 -6.41 3.58
C ARG A 109 -10.43 -5.75 2.22
N GLN A 110 -10.56 -4.43 2.23
CA GLN A 110 -10.71 -3.57 1.06
C GLN A 110 -9.93 -2.30 1.38
N LEU A 111 -9.23 -1.75 0.39
CA LEU A 111 -8.72 -0.39 0.53
C LEU A 111 -9.94 0.53 0.61
N PRO A 112 -9.91 1.58 1.45
CA PRO A 112 -10.87 2.67 1.32
C PRO A 112 -10.90 3.10 -0.15
N PRO A 113 -12.06 3.52 -0.70
CA PRO A 113 -12.07 4.17 -2.01
C PRO A 113 -11.03 5.27 -1.95
N SER A 114 -9.99 5.17 -2.77
CA SER A 114 -8.94 6.17 -2.84
C SER A 114 -9.65 7.46 -3.21
N THR A 115 -9.82 8.37 -2.24
CA THR A 115 -10.07 9.76 -2.56
C THR A 115 -8.90 10.14 -3.43
N VAL A 116 -9.17 10.30 -4.72
CA VAL A 116 -8.22 10.78 -5.71
C VAL A 116 -7.48 11.90 -5.01
N LYS A 117 -6.19 11.72 -4.70
CA LYS A 117 -5.34 12.82 -4.21
C LYS A 117 -5.48 13.85 -5.31
N VAL A 118 -6.29 14.87 -5.05
CA VAL A 118 -6.44 15.96 -5.99
C VAL A 118 -5.03 16.52 -6.08
N SER A 119 -4.46 16.53 -7.29
CA SER A 119 -3.16 17.16 -7.52
C SER A 119 -3.16 18.52 -6.83
N ASP A 120 -2.05 18.92 -6.21
CA ASP A 120 -1.90 20.21 -5.50
C ASP A 120 -2.21 21.44 -6.39
N ASP A 121 -2.43 21.24 -7.69
CA ASP A 121 -2.79 22.24 -8.71
C ASP A 121 -4.29 22.39 -8.98
N ALA A 122 -5.18 21.74 -8.23
CA ALA A 122 -6.62 21.90 -8.41
C ALA A 122 -7.14 23.15 -7.68
N VAL A 123 -7.27 24.25 -8.41
CA VAL A 123 -7.99 25.44 -7.94
C VAL A 123 -9.51 25.20 -8.10
N ILE A 124 -10.23 25.09 -6.97
CA ILE A 124 -11.69 25.14 -6.97
C ILE A 124 -12.10 26.59 -7.22
N VAL A 125 -12.56 26.90 -8.43
CA VAL A 125 -13.16 28.20 -8.75
C VAL A 125 -14.61 28.20 -8.24
N GLY A 126 -14.91 28.95 -7.17
CA GLY A 126 -16.30 29.30 -6.85
C GLY A 126 -16.76 29.30 -5.39
N SER A 127 -15.88 29.11 -4.40
CA SER A 127 -16.26 29.31 -3.01
C SER A 127 -15.12 29.90 -2.21
N GLU A 128 -15.30 31.12 -1.70
CA GLU A 128 -14.52 31.67 -0.59
C GLU A 128 -14.79 30.81 0.66
N GLN A 129 -14.22 29.61 0.69
CA GLN A 129 -13.93 28.96 1.96
C GLN A 129 -12.85 29.84 2.60
N PRO A 130 -13.00 30.28 3.85
CA PRO A 130 -11.89 30.94 4.54
C PRO A 130 -10.70 30.00 4.42
N GLU A 131 -9.63 30.47 3.78
CA GLU A 131 -8.33 29.80 3.74
C GLU A 131 -7.95 29.54 5.20
N GLN A 132 -8.29 28.35 5.71
CA GLN A 132 -7.74 27.87 6.96
C GLN A 132 -6.27 27.69 6.65
N GLN A 133 -5.46 28.70 7.01
CA GLN A 133 -4.02 28.60 6.93
C GLN A 133 -3.65 27.28 7.59
N PRO A 134 -2.97 26.36 6.88
CA PRO A 134 -2.68 25.05 7.42
C PRO A 134 -1.93 25.26 8.73
N LEU A 135 -2.45 24.70 9.83
CA LEU A 135 -1.75 24.72 11.10
C LEU A 135 -0.35 24.16 10.85
N LYS A 136 0.68 24.95 11.16
CA LYS A 136 2.06 24.47 11.09
C LYS A 136 2.22 23.43 12.19
N MET A 137 2.37 22.17 11.80
CA MET A 137 2.50 21.07 12.72
C MET A 137 3.94 20.56 12.68
N LYS A 138 4.60 20.59 13.84
CA LYS A 138 5.87 19.92 14.09
C LYS A 138 5.62 18.56 14.73
N MET A 139 6.20 17.52 14.17
CA MET A 139 6.09 16.15 14.67
C MET A 139 7.48 15.56 14.92
N ASP A 140 7.63 14.88 16.04
CA ASP A 140 8.85 14.20 16.46
C ASP A 140 8.48 12.99 17.33
N ILE A 141 8.00 11.93 16.67
CA ILE A 141 7.41 10.76 17.35
C ILE A 141 8.20 9.50 17.05
N ASP A 142 8.72 8.86 18.09
CA ASP A 142 9.28 7.52 18.01
C ASP A 142 8.18 6.47 18.23
N VAL A 143 7.99 5.59 17.26
CA VAL A 143 7.00 4.51 17.30
C VAL A 143 7.72 3.17 17.32
N GLU A 144 7.48 2.37 18.35
CA GLU A 144 7.94 0.98 18.41
C GLU A 144 6.75 0.04 18.27
N VAL A 145 6.83 -0.90 17.34
CA VAL A 145 5.72 -1.80 17.02
C VAL A 145 6.10 -3.25 17.23
N GLY A 146 5.14 -4.05 17.71
CA GLY A 146 5.27 -5.51 17.74
C GLY A 146 6.25 -6.04 18.77
N GLN A 147 6.39 -5.37 19.92
CA GLN A 147 7.19 -5.85 21.05
C GLN A 147 6.67 -7.19 21.59
N ASP A 148 5.34 -7.40 21.55
CA ASP A 148 4.70 -8.66 21.88
C ASP A 148 4.22 -9.38 20.61
N LYS A 149 3.05 -8.98 20.09
CA LYS A 149 2.43 -9.61 18.92
C LYS A 149 1.45 -8.66 18.26
N LEU A 150 1.90 -8.01 17.19
CA LEU A 150 1.07 -7.22 16.31
C LEU A 150 0.80 -8.01 15.04
N ALA A 151 -0.39 -8.59 14.92
CA ALA A 151 -0.77 -9.37 13.76
C ALA A 151 -1.25 -8.46 12.62
N PHE A 152 -0.83 -8.79 11.39
CA PHE A 152 -1.28 -8.15 10.17
C PHE A 152 -1.92 -9.19 9.25
N SER A 153 -3.09 -8.88 8.70
CA SER A 153 -3.77 -9.68 7.69
C SER A 153 -4.39 -8.80 6.62
N GLY A 154 -3.96 -8.94 5.37
CA GLY A 154 -4.52 -8.17 4.26
C GLY A 154 -3.98 -8.63 2.92
N PHE A 155 -4.79 -8.53 1.87
CA PHE A 155 -4.38 -8.85 0.48
C PHE A 155 -3.68 -10.21 0.33
N GLY A 156 -4.14 -11.22 1.08
CA GLY A 156 -3.55 -12.57 1.07
C GLY A 156 -2.30 -12.76 1.93
N LEU A 157 -1.73 -11.68 2.50
CA LEU A 157 -0.64 -11.74 3.47
C LEU A 157 -1.19 -11.92 4.89
N SER A 158 -0.56 -12.79 5.67
CA SER A 158 -0.72 -12.87 7.12
C SER A 158 0.66 -12.94 7.77
N ALA A 159 0.99 -12.01 8.66
CA ALA A 159 2.30 -11.90 9.29
C ALA A 159 2.23 -11.24 10.68
N GLU A 160 3.34 -11.23 11.39
CA GLU A 160 3.55 -10.45 12.62
C GLU A 160 4.43 -9.24 12.28
N LEU A 161 3.92 -8.02 12.49
CA LEU A 161 4.64 -6.78 12.25
C LEU A 161 5.50 -6.44 13.46
N ALA A 162 6.77 -6.11 13.25
CA ALA A 162 7.67 -5.63 14.31
C ALA A 162 8.68 -4.62 13.77
N GLY A 163 9.11 -3.66 14.57
CA GLY A 163 10.10 -2.68 14.14
C GLY A 163 10.04 -1.36 14.90
N HIS A 164 10.72 -0.37 14.34
CA HIS A 164 10.79 0.98 14.89
C HIS A 164 10.71 2.00 13.76
N LEU A 165 9.98 3.09 14.01
CA LEU A 165 9.82 4.21 13.11
C LEU A 165 10.02 5.50 13.88
N HIS A 166 10.60 6.48 13.23
CA HIS A 166 10.67 7.86 13.67
C HIS A 166 9.87 8.70 12.68
N ILE A 167 8.82 9.36 13.16
CA ILE A 167 7.89 10.13 12.35
C ILE A 167 8.10 11.61 12.65
N GLY A 168 8.62 12.32 11.65
CA GLY A 168 8.87 13.74 11.64
C GLY A 168 7.75 14.56 10.98
N ASP A 169 8.06 15.83 10.72
CA ASP A 169 7.20 16.78 10.01
C ASP A 169 6.70 16.22 8.67
N ASN A 170 5.46 16.56 8.31
CA ASN A 170 4.81 16.08 7.07
C ASN A 170 4.79 14.54 6.90
N LEU A 171 4.80 13.80 8.01
CA LEU A 171 4.88 12.33 8.02
C LEU A 171 6.17 11.79 7.38
N ASP A 172 7.24 12.59 7.35
CA ASP A 172 8.57 12.12 6.97
C ASP A 172 9.02 11.04 7.95
N THR A 173 9.12 9.81 7.47
CA THR A 173 9.31 8.62 8.29
C THR A 173 10.66 8.00 8.01
N ARG A 174 11.39 7.67 9.08
CA ARG A 174 12.66 6.94 9.05
C ARG A 174 12.57 5.69 9.91
N GLY A 175 13.14 4.58 9.46
CA GLY A 175 13.21 3.36 10.25
C GLY A 175 12.97 2.10 9.43
N GLU A 176 12.67 1.01 10.13
CA GLU A 176 12.49 -0.31 9.52
C GLU A 176 11.34 -1.07 10.18
N LEU A 177 10.48 -1.63 9.34
CA LEU A 177 9.49 -2.62 9.73
C LEU A 177 9.81 -3.99 9.13
N ASN A 178 9.59 -5.03 9.92
CA ASN A 178 9.77 -6.43 9.57
C ASN A 178 8.44 -7.17 9.63
N LEU A 179 8.20 -8.03 8.65
CA LEU A 179 7.05 -8.94 8.62
C LEU A 179 7.52 -10.36 8.95
N ASN A 180 7.40 -10.72 10.22
CA ASN A 180 7.85 -11.98 10.79
C ASN A 180 6.79 -13.08 10.63
N LYS A 181 7.25 -14.34 10.58
CA LYS A 181 6.38 -15.54 10.48
C LYS A 181 5.31 -15.44 9.38
N GLY A 182 5.63 -14.71 8.30
CA GLY A 182 4.69 -14.35 7.27
C GLY A 182 4.31 -15.52 6.36
N ARG A 183 3.07 -15.52 5.90
CA ARG A 183 2.56 -16.40 4.85
C ARG A 183 1.78 -15.56 3.86
N TYR A 184 2.00 -15.81 2.57
CA TYR A 184 1.28 -15.16 1.49
C TYR A 184 0.46 -16.18 0.72
N ARG A 185 -0.80 -15.88 0.44
CA ARG A 185 -1.70 -16.71 -0.36
C ARG A 185 -2.35 -15.88 -1.44
N ALA A 186 -2.05 -16.21 -2.69
CA ALA A 186 -2.69 -15.65 -3.88
C ALA A 186 -2.69 -16.69 -4.99
N TYR A 187 -3.67 -16.61 -5.90
CA TYR A 187 -3.74 -17.46 -7.11
C TYR A 187 -3.66 -18.98 -6.82
N GLY A 188 -4.26 -19.41 -5.71
CA GLY A 188 -4.24 -20.80 -5.25
C GLY A 188 -2.90 -21.26 -4.64
N GLN A 189 -1.87 -20.42 -4.65
CA GLN A 189 -0.54 -20.75 -4.16
C GLN A 189 -0.32 -20.24 -2.74
N ARG A 190 0.56 -20.93 -2.02
CA ARG A 190 0.97 -20.57 -0.66
C ARG A 190 2.48 -20.40 -0.61
N LEU A 191 2.92 -19.18 -0.33
CA LEU A 191 4.32 -18.84 -0.14
C LEU A 191 4.59 -18.58 1.33
N THR A 192 5.76 -18.98 1.80
CA THR A 192 6.27 -18.64 3.13
C THR A 192 7.20 -17.45 2.99
N ILE A 193 6.99 -16.42 3.79
CA ILE A 193 7.88 -15.26 3.82
C ILE A 193 9.16 -15.68 4.53
N ARG A 194 10.28 -15.73 3.79
CA ARG A 194 11.62 -16.01 4.32
C ARG A 194 12.24 -14.73 4.89
N ARG A 195 12.01 -13.60 4.22
CA ARG A 195 12.45 -12.27 4.64
C ARG A 195 11.43 -11.25 4.14
N ALA A 196 11.13 -10.23 4.93
CA ALA A 196 10.31 -9.11 4.49
C ALA A 196 10.61 -7.89 5.33
N ARG A 197 11.32 -6.94 4.71
CA ARG A 197 11.75 -5.69 5.32
C ARG A 197 11.20 -4.53 4.53
N LEU A 198 10.70 -3.53 5.26
CA LEU A 198 10.22 -2.26 4.73
C LEU A 198 11.09 -1.18 5.35
N PHE A 199 11.87 -0.50 4.52
CA PHE A 199 12.72 0.59 4.94
C PHE A 199 12.05 1.92 4.63
N PHE A 200 11.99 2.80 5.62
CA PHE A 200 11.39 4.12 5.51
C PHE A 200 12.50 5.16 5.52
N ALA A 201 12.49 6.07 4.54
CA ALA A 201 13.46 7.15 4.40
C ALA A 201 12.83 8.33 3.63
N GLY A 202 11.65 8.77 4.06
CA GLY A 202 10.84 9.74 3.32
C GLY A 202 9.35 9.61 3.66
N PRO A 203 8.44 9.84 2.69
CA PRO A 203 7.01 9.68 2.89
C PRO A 203 6.62 8.30 3.41
N ILE A 204 5.72 8.26 4.40
CA ILE A 204 5.28 7.00 5.04
C ILE A 204 4.56 6.03 4.07
N ASP A 205 3.99 6.54 2.99
CA ASP A 205 3.31 5.76 1.95
C ASP A 205 4.27 5.17 0.89
N GLN A 206 5.57 5.50 0.95
CA GLN A 206 6.58 5.09 -0.05
C GLN A 206 7.79 4.37 0.57
N PRO A 207 7.61 3.23 1.26
CA PRO A 207 8.75 2.46 1.76
C PRO A 207 9.53 1.76 0.63
N TYR A 208 10.82 1.52 0.88
CA TYR A 208 11.61 0.60 0.08
C TYR A 208 11.38 -0.84 0.57
N LEU A 209 11.03 -1.72 -0.35
CA LEU A 209 10.72 -3.11 -0.09
C LEU A 209 11.97 -3.99 -0.29
N ASP A 210 12.20 -4.94 0.62
CA ASP A 210 13.09 -6.08 0.41
C ASP A 210 12.41 -7.33 0.97
N ILE A 211 11.70 -8.02 0.09
CA ILE A 211 10.84 -9.15 0.43
C ILE A 211 11.27 -10.37 -0.35
N GLU A 212 11.27 -11.51 0.33
CA GLU A 212 11.59 -12.80 -0.23
C GLU A 212 10.58 -13.84 0.27
N ALA A 213 9.81 -14.39 -0.66
CA ALA A 213 8.79 -15.39 -0.41
C ALA A 213 9.15 -16.68 -1.13
N ILE A 214 9.02 -17.82 -0.47
CA ILE A 214 9.45 -19.12 -1.01
C ILE A 214 8.35 -20.17 -0.95
N ARG A 215 8.43 -21.12 -1.87
CA ARG A 215 7.69 -22.37 -1.89
C ARG A 215 8.69 -23.51 -1.99
N ARG A 216 8.52 -24.52 -1.15
CA ARG A 216 9.28 -25.77 -1.24
C ARG A 216 8.41 -26.83 -1.89
N VAL A 217 8.93 -27.47 -2.92
CA VAL A 217 8.34 -28.61 -3.62
C VAL A 217 9.43 -29.69 -3.66
N ASP A 218 9.22 -30.79 -2.95
CA ASP A 218 10.22 -31.83 -2.76
C ASP A 218 11.58 -31.22 -2.32
N ASP A 219 12.64 -31.46 -3.09
CA ASP A 219 13.99 -30.96 -2.83
C ASP A 219 14.27 -29.58 -3.47
N VAL A 220 13.29 -28.96 -4.11
CA VAL A 220 13.41 -27.68 -4.81
C VAL A 220 12.75 -26.56 -4.01
N VAL A 221 13.49 -25.48 -3.77
CA VAL A 221 12.93 -24.22 -3.27
C VAL A 221 12.81 -23.26 -4.45
N ALA A 222 11.59 -22.84 -4.76
CA ALA A 222 11.36 -21.76 -5.71
C ALA A 222 10.91 -20.50 -4.96
N GLY A 223 11.38 -19.33 -5.35
CA GLY A 223 11.16 -18.10 -4.61
C GLY A 223 10.94 -16.87 -5.48
N LEU A 224 10.19 -15.92 -4.92
CA LEU A 224 9.95 -14.59 -5.47
C LEU A 224 10.67 -13.59 -4.57
N ARG A 225 11.50 -12.74 -5.18
CA ARG A 225 12.12 -11.59 -4.54
C ARG A 225 11.47 -10.32 -5.07
N LEU A 226 11.09 -9.43 -4.16
CA LEU A 226 10.53 -8.12 -4.48
C LEU A 226 11.40 -7.05 -3.84
N THR A 227 11.95 -6.16 -4.67
CA THR A 227 12.86 -5.09 -4.24
C THR A 227 12.54 -3.78 -4.93
N GLY A 228 12.72 -2.64 -4.26
CA GLY A 228 12.47 -1.32 -4.87
C GLY A 228 11.44 -0.51 -4.08
N SER A 229 11.04 0.66 -4.60
CA SER A 229 9.97 1.47 -3.99
C SER A 229 8.64 0.73 -4.05
N ALA A 230 7.78 0.90 -3.04
CA ALA A 230 6.43 0.36 -3.04
C ALA A 230 5.58 0.80 -4.24
N GLU A 231 5.86 1.97 -4.84
CA GLU A 231 5.16 2.46 -6.04
C GLU A 231 5.61 1.75 -7.33
N GLN A 232 6.87 1.33 -7.38
CA GLN A 232 7.49 0.70 -8.56
C GLN A 232 8.42 -0.43 -8.11
N PRO A 233 7.88 -1.54 -7.61
CA PRO A 233 8.69 -2.63 -7.14
C PRO A 233 9.20 -3.46 -8.32
N THR A 234 10.43 -3.96 -8.21
CA THR A 234 11.01 -4.91 -9.16
C THR A 234 10.88 -6.32 -8.59
N SER A 235 10.27 -7.23 -9.35
CA SER A 235 10.14 -8.64 -9.01
C SER A 235 11.16 -9.50 -9.74
N ALA A 236 11.77 -10.46 -9.05
CA ALA A 236 12.65 -11.47 -9.64
C ALA A 236 12.34 -12.85 -9.08
N VAL A 237 12.32 -13.86 -9.95
CA VAL A 237 12.11 -15.26 -9.57
C VAL A 237 13.45 -15.97 -9.45
N PHE A 238 13.60 -16.83 -8.45
CA PHE A 238 14.81 -17.62 -8.21
C PHE A 238 14.47 -19.04 -7.75
N SER A 239 15.48 -19.90 -7.71
CA SER A 239 15.36 -21.27 -7.21
C SER A 239 16.65 -21.79 -6.57
N GLU A 240 16.50 -22.78 -5.71
CA GLU A 240 17.58 -23.55 -5.08
C GLU A 240 17.24 -25.05 -5.26
N PRO A 241 18.00 -25.83 -6.05
CA PRO A 241 19.18 -25.44 -6.85
C PRO A 241 18.82 -24.48 -8.01
N ALA A 242 19.81 -23.70 -8.46
CA ALA A 242 19.61 -22.67 -9.46
C ALA A 242 19.18 -23.25 -10.82
N MET A 243 18.09 -22.70 -11.37
CA MET A 243 17.53 -23.03 -12.69
C MET A 243 17.11 -21.76 -13.44
N SER A 244 16.58 -21.90 -14.67
CA SER A 244 16.06 -20.74 -15.41
C SER A 244 14.87 -20.10 -14.69
N GLN A 245 14.64 -18.80 -14.89
CA GLN A 245 13.51 -18.10 -14.27
C GLN A 245 12.16 -18.72 -14.64
N GLU A 246 12.02 -19.20 -15.88
CA GLU A 246 10.83 -19.89 -16.38
C GLU A 246 10.55 -21.17 -15.58
N GLN A 247 11.58 -22.00 -15.39
CA GLN A 247 11.46 -23.24 -14.61
C GLN A 247 11.16 -22.92 -13.14
N ALA A 248 11.81 -21.92 -12.55
CA ALA A 248 11.56 -21.49 -11.19
C ALA A 248 10.12 -20.93 -11.02
N LEU A 249 9.61 -20.19 -12.01
CA LEU A 249 8.24 -19.71 -12.03
C LEU A 249 7.24 -20.88 -12.17
N SER A 250 7.57 -21.88 -12.98
CA SER A 250 6.78 -23.12 -13.06
C SER A 250 6.65 -23.81 -11.71
N TYR A 251 7.73 -23.92 -10.94
CA TYR A 251 7.65 -24.44 -9.57
C TYR A 251 6.86 -23.53 -8.62
N LEU A 252 6.98 -22.21 -8.75
CA LEU A 252 6.20 -21.28 -7.93
C LEU A 252 4.70 -21.37 -8.19
N VAL A 253 4.30 -21.37 -9.47
CA VAL A 253 2.90 -21.31 -9.92
C VAL A 253 2.29 -22.71 -9.95
N LEU A 254 2.88 -23.63 -10.71
CA LEU A 254 2.33 -24.96 -10.99
C LEU A 254 2.76 -26.00 -9.94
N GLY A 255 3.83 -25.73 -9.17
CA GLY A 255 4.36 -26.68 -8.20
C GLY A 255 5.07 -27.87 -8.83
N ARG A 256 5.46 -27.77 -10.10
CA ARG A 256 6.13 -28.82 -10.87
C ARG A 256 6.97 -28.20 -11.99
N PRO A 257 7.97 -28.93 -12.54
CA PRO A 257 8.73 -28.45 -13.69
C PRO A 257 7.83 -28.34 -14.92
N MET A 258 8.19 -27.42 -15.82
CA MET A 258 7.45 -27.15 -17.04
C MET A 258 7.51 -28.37 -17.98
N SER A 259 6.33 -28.84 -18.42
CA SER A 259 6.15 -29.86 -19.46
C SER A 259 5.65 -29.19 -20.74
N THR A 260 6.13 -29.64 -21.91
CA THR A 260 5.93 -28.93 -23.18
C THR A 260 4.47 -28.69 -23.55
N GLY A 261 4.19 -27.50 -24.12
CA GLY A 261 2.98 -27.14 -24.88
C GLY A 261 1.89 -26.45 -24.07
N GLU A 262 1.35 -27.13 -23.06
CA GLU A 262 0.14 -26.69 -22.32
C GLU A 262 0.47 -25.78 -21.12
N ASP A 263 1.58 -26.07 -20.41
CA ASP A 263 2.04 -25.28 -19.25
C ASP A 263 2.56 -23.87 -19.64
N SER A 264 2.95 -23.67 -20.90
CA SER A 264 3.44 -22.39 -21.45
C SER A 264 2.38 -21.29 -21.41
N ASN A 265 1.15 -21.61 -21.81
CA ASN A 265 0.04 -20.65 -21.81
C ASN A 265 -0.36 -20.26 -20.38
N MET A 266 -0.38 -21.23 -19.45
CA MET A 266 -0.69 -20.99 -18.03
C MET A 266 0.35 -20.10 -17.33
N LEU A 267 1.63 -20.22 -17.70
CA LEU A 267 2.70 -19.37 -17.14
C LEU A 267 2.62 -17.94 -17.64
N GLY A 268 2.26 -17.72 -18.92
CA GLY A 268 1.98 -16.40 -19.45
C GLY A 268 0.81 -15.72 -18.72
N GLU A 269 -0.27 -16.45 -18.45
CA GLU A 269 -1.40 -15.96 -17.65
C GLU A 269 -1.04 -15.66 -16.19
N ALA A 270 -0.20 -16.48 -15.55
CA ALA A 270 0.25 -16.24 -14.18
C ALA A 270 1.20 -15.04 -14.09
N ALA A 271 2.11 -14.87 -15.06
CA ALA A 271 2.98 -13.71 -15.14
C ALA A 271 2.18 -12.42 -15.36
N LEU A 272 1.10 -12.47 -16.13
CA LEU A 272 0.14 -11.37 -16.21
C LEU A 272 -0.51 -11.04 -14.88
N ALA A 273 -1.01 -12.05 -14.17
CA ALA A 273 -1.63 -11.85 -12.87
C ALA A 273 -0.66 -11.25 -11.84
N LEU A 274 0.64 -11.51 -11.97
CA LEU A 274 1.69 -10.93 -11.14
C LEU A 274 2.08 -9.50 -11.60
N GLY A 275 2.16 -9.23 -12.89
CA GLY A 275 2.43 -7.89 -13.44
C GLY A 275 1.25 -6.92 -13.26
N LEU A 276 0.02 -7.44 -13.29
CA LEU A 276 -1.22 -6.71 -13.02
C LEU A 276 -1.59 -6.70 -11.54
N ALA A 277 -0.87 -7.40 -10.65
CA ALA A 277 -1.11 -7.31 -9.21
C ALA A 277 -0.87 -5.88 -8.65
N GLY A 278 -0.23 -4.99 -9.42
CA GLY A 278 -0.14 -3.55 -9.16
C GLY A 278 -1.30 -2.70 -9.71
N SER A 279 -2.19 -3.27 -10.53
CA SER A 279 -3.33 -2.59 -11.14
C SER A 279 -4.57 -3.50 -11.10
N ALA A 280 -5.48 -3.20 -10.18
CA ALA A 280 -6.80 -3.83 -9.99
C ALA A 280 -7.52 -4.19 -11.33
N PRO A 281 -8.48 -5.13 -11.35
CA PRO A 281 -9.07 -5.66 -12.58
C PRO A 281 -9.91 -4.59 -13.30
N LEU A 282 -9.24 -3.76 -14.09
CA LEU A 282 -9.79 -2.61 -14.81
C LEU A 282 -10.07 -2.93 -16.30
N THR A 283 -9.80 -4.16 -16.75
CA THR A 283 -9.62 -4.45 -18.18
C THR A 283 -10.92 -4.69 -18.96
N GLY A 284 -12.04 -5.02 -18.30
CA GLY A 284 -13.31 -5.30 -18.99
C GLY A 284 -14.23 -4.09 -19.22
N GLU A 285 -14.31 -3.16 -18.25
CA GLU A 285 -15.27 -2.03 -18.31
C GLU A 285 -14.69 -0.79 -19.02
N ILE A 286 -13.38 -0.56 -18.92
CA ILE A 286 -12.70 0.55 -19.60
C ILE A 286 -12.68 0.34 -21.11
N ALA A 287 -12.46 -0.89 -21.57
CA ALA A 287 -12.49 -1.23 -22.99
C ALA A 287 -13.87 -0.91 -23.63
N LYS A 288 -14.97 -1.18 -22.92
CA LYS A 288 -16.33 -0.85 -23.38
C LYS A 288 -16.62 0.65 -23.37
N GLN A 289 -16.14 1.41 -22.37
CA GLN A 289 -16.30 2.87 -22.34
C GLN A 289 -15.45 3.58 -23.41
N LEU A 290 -14.30 3.01 -23.78
CA LEU A 290 -13.44 3.50 -24.86
C LEU A 290 -13.89 3.04 -26.27
N GLY A 291 -14.97 2.27 -26.37
CA GLY A 291 -15.51 1.78 -27.65
C GLY A 291 -14.67 0.70 -28.33
N ILE A 292 -13.76 0.04 -27.60
CA ILE A 292 -12.91 -1.03 -28.14
C ILE A 292 -13.74 -2.32 -28.22
N GLN A 293 -13.94 -2.80 -29.43
CA GLN A 293 -14.65 -4.05 -29.75
C GLN A 293 -13.66 -5.23 -29.80
N ASP A 294 -14.16 -6.44 -29.56
CA ASP A 294 -13.39 -7.69 -29.63
C ASP A 294 -12.07 -7.66 -28.86
N PHE A 295 -12.08 -7.06 -27.66
CA PHE A 295 -10.90 -7.04 -26.81
C PHE A 295 -10.48 -8.45 -26.44
N GLN A 296 -9.24 -8.80 -26.75
CA GLN A 296 -8.63 -10.09 -26.50
C GLN A 296 -7.28 -9.90 -25.82
N LEU A 297 -6.96 -10.82 -24.91
CA LEU A 297 -5.67 -10.93 -24.26
C LEU A 297 -5.11 -12.29 -24.63
N ASP A 298 -3.98 -12.28 -25.33
CA ASP A 298 -3.27 -13.47 -25.77
C ASP A 298 -1.83 -13.45 -25.26
N THR A 299 -1.20 -14.62 -25.25
CA THR A 299 0.23 -14.78 -24.97
C THR A 299 0.93 -15.24 -26.23
N GLU A 300 2.03 -14.58 -26.62
CA GLU A 300 2.78 -14.92 -27.81
C GLU A 300 4.29 -15.01 -27.53
N GLY A 301 4.98 -15.86 -28.29
CA GLY A 301 6.40 -16.13 -28.11
C GLY A 301 6.68 -17.32 -27.19
N THR A 302 7.95 -17.64 -27.03
CA THR A 302 8.41 -18.77 -26.20
C THR A 302 9.73 -18.42 -25.52
N GLY A 303 9.86 -18.75 -24.24
CA GLY A 303 11.07 -18.47 -23.47
C GLY A 303 11.28 -16.97 -23.21
N ASN A 304 12.51 -16.46 -23.34
CA ASN A 304 12.83 -15.03 -23.17
C ASN A 304 12.02 -14.05 -24.03
N SER A 305 11.50 -14.49 -25.19
CA SER A 305 10.67 -13.66 -26.07
C SER A 305 9.17 -13.73 -25.77
N THR A 306 8.78 -14.37 -24.66
CA THR A 306 7.38 -14.44 -24.23
C THR A 306 6.88 -13.03 -23.94
N SER A 307 5.77 -12.68 -24.59
CA SER A 307 5.10 -11.41 -24.45
C SER A 307 3.61 -11.63 -24.28
N VAL A 308 2.97 -10.70 -23.58
CA VAL A 308 1.52 -10.67 -23.50
C VAL A 308 1.03 -9.59 -24.43
N VAL A 309 0.05 -9.94 -25.24
CA VAL A 309 -0.53 -9.10 -26.25
C VAL A 309 -1.99 -8.82 -25.89
N ALA A 310 -2.30 -7.56 -25.65
CA ALA A 310 -3.67 -7.06 -25.65
C ALA A 310 -4.02 -6.58 -27.07
N SER A 311 -5.11 -7.06 -27.64
CA SER A 311 -5.58 -6.63 -28.96
C SER A 311 -7.06 -6.28 -28.95
N GLY A 312 -7.47 -5.40 -29.86
CA GLY A 312 -8.87 -5.01 -29.99
C GLY A 312 -9.12 -4.10 -31.20
N ASN A 313 -10.38 -3.99 -31.60
CA ASN A 313 -10.83 -3.19 -32.72
C ASN A 313 -11.34 -1.83 -32.21
N ILE A 314 -10.75 -0.74 -32.68
CA ILE A 314 -11.22 0.64 -32.42
C ILE A 314 -12.38 0.98 -33.37
N THR A 315 -12.29 0.51 -34.62
CA THR A 315 -13.36 0.60 -35.62
C THR A 315 -13.37 -0.68 -36.46
N ASP A 316 -14.38 -0.87 -37.31
CA ASP A 316 -14.47 -1.99 -38.27
C ASP A 316 -13.24 -2.12 -39.20
N LYS A 317 -12.40 -1.09 -39.29
CA LYS A 317 -11.20 -1.05 -40.14
C LYS A 317 -9.91 -0.77 -39.38
N LEU A 318 -9.96 -0.47 -38.08
CA LEU A 318 -8.79 -0.07 -37.30
C LEU A 318 -8.68 -0.96 -36.07
N SER A 319 -7.60 -1.74 -36.01
CA SER A 319 -7.27 -2.59 -34.87
C SER A 319 -5.98 -2.12 -34.21
N LEU A 320 -5.98 -2.14 -32.88
CA LEU A 320 -4.82 -1.85 -32.04
C LEU A 320 -4.35 -3.13 -31.38
N ARG A 321 -3.04 -3.27 -31.29
CA ARG A 321 -2.37 -4.37 -30.61
C ARG A 321 -1.24 -3.82 -29.77
N TYR A 322 -1.16 -4.22 -28.51
CA TYR A 322 -0.15 -3.78 -27.56
C TYR A 322 0.46 -5.00 -26.87
N GLY A 323 1.76 -5.20 -27.06
CA GLY A 323 2.52 -6.29 -26.48
C GLY A 323 3.48 -5.80 -25.40
N VAL A 324 3.53 -6.48 -24.26
CA VAL A 324 4.51 -6.26 -23.18
C VAL A 324 5.30 -7.55 -22.96
N GLY A 325 6.62 -7.48 -23.03
CA GLY A 325 7.52 -8.59 -22.74
C GLY A 325 7.46 -9.01 -21.28
N VAL A 326 7.36 -10.31 -21.03
CA VAL A 326 7.19 -10.90 -19.69
C VAL A 326 8.53 -11.05 -18.96
N PHE A 327 9.57 -11.43 -19.70
CA PHE A 327 10.91 -11.69 -19.14
C PHE A 327 11.92 -10.61 -19.52
N GLU A 328 11.82 -10.07 -20.74
CA GLU A 328 12.60 -8.92 -21.19
C GLU A 328 11.67 -7.70 -21.32
N PRO A 329 11.99 -6.56 -20.69
CA PRO A 329 11.16 -5.37 -20.76
C PRO A 329 11.21 -4.76 -22.17
N ALA A 330 10.33 -5.22 -23.04
CA ALA A 330 10.13 -4.73 -24.39
C ALA A 330 8.64 -4.45 -24.62
N ASN A 331 8.33 -3.20 -24.93
CA ASN A 331 6.97 -2.78 -25.25
C ASN A 331 6.83 -2.67 -26.77
N THR A 332 5.75 -3.22 -27.31
CA THR A 332 5.44 -3.15 -28.73
C THR A 332 4.01 -2.65 -28.93
N ILE A 333 3.82 -1.72 -29.85
CA ILE A 333 2.51 -1.22 -30.27
C ILE A 333 2.40 -1.48 -31.77
N ALA A 334 1.30 -2.08 -32.20
CA ALA A 334 0.97 -2.23 -33.61
C ALA A 334 -0.43 -1.71 -33.88
N LEU A 335 -0.53 -0.85 -34.88
CA LEU A 335 -1.78 -0.30 -35.42
C LEU A 335 -1.98 -0.85 -36.81
N ARG A 336 -3.09 -1.54 -37.05
CA ARG A 336 -3.44 -2.06 -38.36
C ARG A 336 -4.69 -1.39 -38.88
N TYR A 337 -4.60 -0.80 -40.06
CA TYR A 337 -5.69 -0.13 -40.76
C TYR A 337 -6.02 -0.82 -42.09
N GLN A 338 -7.28 -1.22 -42.24
CA GLN A 338 -7.78 -1.89 -43.43
C GLN A 338 -8.20 -0.87 -44.50
N LEU A 339 -7.35 -0.71 -45.53
CA LEU A 339 -7.61 0.17 -46.67
C LEU A 339 -8.69 -0.42 -47.59
N THR A 340 -8.62 -1.72 -47.87
CA THR A 340 -9.62 -2.47 -48.65
C THR A 340 -9.77 -3.90 -48.11
N LYS A 341 -10.72 -4.68 -48.65
CA LYS A 341 -10.86 -6.12 -48.30
C LYS A 341 -9.59 -6.96 -48.55
N ARG A 342 -8.65 -6.44 -49.34
CA ARG A 342 -7.41 -7.13 -49.75
C ARG A 342 -6.13 -6.36 -49.41
N LEU A 343 -6.23 -5.14 -48.88
CA LEU A 343 -5.08 -4.28 -48.60
C LEU A 343 -5.19 -3.74 -47.19
N TYR A 344 -4.17 -3.95 -46.37
CA TYR A 344 -4.07 -3.39 -45.03
C TYR A 344 -2.68 -2.82 -44.80
N LEU A 345 -2.64 -1.75 -44.02
CA LEU A 345 -1.43 -1.05 -43.60
C LEU A 345 -1.22 -1.35 -42.13
N GLU A 346 0.01 -1.65 -41.74
CA GLU A 346 0.40 -1.89 -40.36
C GLU A 346 1.54 -0.95 -39.98
N ALA A 347 1.34 -0.21 -38.92
CA ALA A 347 2.39 0.58 -38.28
C ALA A 347 2.76 -0.12 -36.99
N ALA A 348 3.99 -0.58 -36.86
CA ALA A 348 4.50 -1.19 -35.64
C ALA A 348 5.59 -0.31 -35.02
N SER A 349 5.61 -0.25 -33.69
CA SER A 349 6.58 0.49 -32.90
C SER A 349 7.04 -0.37 -31.73
N GLY A 350 8.34 -0.49 -31.55
CA GLY A 350 8.98 -1.25 -30.47
C GLY A 350 10.46 -0.84 -30.35
N LEU A 351 11.38 -1.80 -30.42
CA LEU A 351 12.82 -1.51 -30.52
C LEU A 351 13.20 -0.72 -31.79
N ALA A 352 12.40 -0.88 -32.85
CA ALA A 352 12.42 -0.07 -34.05
C ALA A 352 10.98 0.17 -34.52
N SER A 353 10.75 1.25 -35.28
CA SER A 353 9.45 1.54 -35.88
C SER A 353 9.43 1.11 -37.34
N SER A 354 8.38 0.40 -37.75
CA SER A 354 8.15 -0.02 -39.13
C SER A 354 6.77 0.41 -39.63
N LEU A 355 6.66 0.56 -40.94
CA LEU A 355 5.41 0.81 -41.64
C LEU A 355 5.34 -0.15 -42.82
N ASP A 356 4.43 -1.10 -42.73
CA ASP A 356 4.33 -2.23 -43.64
C ASP A 356 2.98 -2.21 -44.37
N LEU A 357 2.99 -2.57 -45.66
CA LEU A 357 1.79 -2.65 -46.49
C LEU A 357 1.60 -4.08 -46.97
N PHE A 358 0.45 -4.67 -46.65
CA PHE A 358 0.15 -6.07 -46.93
C PHE A 358 -1.01 -6.21 -47.91
N PHE A 359 -0.84 -7.11 -48.89
CA PHE A 359 -1.86 -7.45 -49.88
C PHE A 359 -2.23 -8.94 -49.79
N LYS A 360 -3.51 -9.23 -49.57
CA LYS A 360 -4.05 -10.60 -49.53
C LYS A 360 -4.67 -10.95 -50.88
N ARG A 361 -4.19 -12.04 -51.49
CA ARG A 361 -4.75 -12.63 -52.71
C ARG A 361 -5.31 -14.01 -52.39
N ASP A 362 -6.62 -14.15 -52.48
CA ASP A 362 -7.27 -15.47 -52.41
C ASP A 362 -7.00 -16.21 -53.73
N PHE A 363 -6.67 -17.50 -53.66
CA PHE A 363 -6.48 -18.39 -54.81
C PHE A 363 -7.70 -19.27 -55.04
#